data_AF-A0A804JDX8-F1
#
_entry.id   AF-A0A804JDX8-F1
#
_cell.length_a   1.000
_cell.length_b   1.000
_cell.length_c   1.000
_cell.angle_alpha   90.00
_cell.angle_beta   90.00
_cell.angle_gamma   90.00
#
_symmetry.space_group_name_H-M   'P 1'
#
loop_
_entity.id
_entity.type
_entity.pdbx_description
1 polymer ?
#
loop_
_entity_poly.entity_id
_entity_poly.type
_entity_poly.pdbx_seq_one_letter_code
_entity_poly.pdbx_strand_id
1 'polypeptide(L)'
;MGISRDSMHKRRATGGKKKAWRKKRKYELGRQPANTKLSSNKTVRRVRVRGGNVKWRALRLDSGNYSWGSEAVTRKTRILDVVYNASNNELVRTQTLVKSAIVQVDAAPFRQWYLQHYGVEIGRKKKAPTASKKDAMEEGEAAAEEEKKSNHVTRKLEKRQQGRILDPHIEDQFGAGRLLACISSRPGQCGRSDGYILEGKELEFYTKKLQRKKGKGAAA
;
A
#
# COMPACT_ATOMS: atom_id res chain seq x y z
N MET A 1 -8.88 -25.69 -25.90
CA MET A 1 -8.96 -25.41 -24.44
C MET A 1 -7.55 -25.12 -23.95
N GLY A 2 -7.29 -23.94 -23.37
CA GLY A 2 -5.94 -23.49 -22.99
C GLY A 2 -5.42 -24.11 -21.69
N ILE A 3 -5.04 -23.24 -20.74
CA ILE A 3 -4.58 -23.61 -19.39
C ILE A 3 -5.65 -24.47 -18.69
N SER A 4 -5.24 -25.55 -18.06
CA SER A 4 -6.12 -26.46 -17.29
C SER A 4 -5.65 -26.53 -15.84
N ARG A 5 -6.60 -26.66 -14.91
CA ARG A 5 -6.37 -26.72 -13.46
C ARG A 5 -6.54 -28.12 -12.88
N ASP A 6 -6.67 -29.14 -13.72
CA ASP A 6 -6.79 -30.53 -13.30
C ASP A 6 -5.44 -31.10 -12.82
N SER A 7 -5.47 -32.14 -12.00
CA SER A 7 -4.26 -32.79 -11.48
C SER A 7 -3.85 -34.04 -12.29
N MET A 8 -4.59 -34.40 -13.35
CA MET A 8 -4.35 -35.63 -14.12
C MET A 8 -3.05 -35.56 -14.91
N HIS A 9 -2.65 -34.35 -15.30
CA HIS A 9 -1.39 -34.11 -16.00
C HIS A 9 -0.15 -34.12 -15.07
N LYS A 10 -0.33 -34.21 -13.75
CA LYS A 10 0.77 -34.34 -12.78
C LYS A 10 1.00 -35.82 -12.42
N ARG A 11 2.22 -36.15 -11.98
CA ARG A 11 2.57 -37.49 -11.48
C ARG A 11 1.78 -37.84 -10.21
N ARG A 12 1.71 -39.13 -9.89
CA ARG A 12 1.25 -39.62 -8.58
C ARG A 12 2.26 -39.23 -7.49
N ALA A 13 1.84 -39.29 -6.23
CA ALA A 13 2.76 -39.13 -5.10
C ALA A 13 3.91 -40.16 -5.15
N THR A 14 3.62 -41.38 -5.62
CA THR A 14 4.61 -42.44 -5.86
C THR A 14 5.53 -42.20 -7.07
N GLY A 15 5.41 -41.07 -7.78
CA GLY A 15 6.18 -40.78 -8.99
C GLY A 15 5.63 -41.41 -10.28
N GLY A 16 4.70 -42.37 -10.18
CA GLY A 16 4.08 -43.03 -11.33
C GLY A 16 3.34 -42.06 -12.27
N LYS A 17 3.47 -42.29 -13.59
CA LYS A 17 2.77 -41.51 -14.63
C LYS A 17 1.28 -41.87 -14.64
N LYS A 18 0.40 -40.86 -14.68
CA LYS A 18 -1.05 -41.08 -14.82
C LYS A 18 -1.43 -41.10 -16.31
N LYS A 19 -2.18 -42.12 -16.75
CA LYS A 19 -2.79 -42.13 -18.08
C LYS A 19 -3.97 -41.16 -18.11
N ALA A 20 -4.03 -40.30 -19.13
CA ALA A 20 -5.18 -39.42 -19.33
C ALA A 20 -6.36 -40.26 -19.86
N TRP A 21 -7.44 -40.35 -19.10
CA TRP A 21 -8.64 -41.10 -19.44
C TRP A 21 -9.74 -40.24 -20.09
N ARG A 22 -9.58 -38.91 -20.06
CA ARG A 22 -10.51 -37.95 -20.67
C ARG A 22 -9.79 -36.72 -21.20
N LYS A 23 -10.47 -36.01 -22.10
CA LYS A 23 -10.07 -34.66 -22.56
C LYS A 23 -10.30 -33.61 -21.45
N LYS A 24 -9.63 -32.45 -21.57
CA LYS A 24 -9.84 -31.28 -20.70
C LYS A 24 -11.33 -30.89 -20.67
N ARG A 25 -11.84 -30.38 -19.55
CA ARG A 25 -13.24 -29.93 -19.41
C ARG A 25 -13.34 -28.43 -19.17
N LYS A 26 -14.43 -27.80 -19.63
CA LYS A 26 -14.63 -26.35 -19.54
C LYS A 26 -14.58 -25.83 -18.10
N TYR A 27 -15.04 -26.60 -17.11
CA TYR A 27 -14.99 -26.19 -15.71
C TYR A 27 -13.58 -26.20 -15.10
N GLU A 28 -12.60 -26.83 -15.76
CA GLU A 28 -11.19 -26.89 -15.33
C GLU A 28 -10.36 -25.77 -15.93
N LEU A 29 -10.98 -24.85 -16.70
CA LEU A 29 -10.26 -23.81 -17.40
C LEU A 29 -9.49 -22.89 -16.43
N GLY A 30 -8.23 -22.63 -16.77
CA GLY A 30 -7.46 -21.50 -16.27
C GLY A 30 -7.55 -20.31 -17.24
N ARG A 31 -7.15 -19.13 -16.77
CA ARG A 31 -7.01 -17.93 -17.60
C ARG A 31 -5.63 -17.34 -17.38
N GLN A 32 -5.09 -16.65 -18.39
CA GLN A 32 -3.83 -15.92 -18.26
C GLN A 32 -3.89 -14.93 -17.07
N PRO A 33 -2.81 -14.78 -16.28
CA PRO A 33 -2.72 -13.76 -15.24
C PRO A 33 -2.91 -12.36 -15.80
N ALA A 34 -3.32 -11.43 -14.93
CA ALA A 34 -3.59 -10.05 -15.30
C ALA A 34 -2.32 -9.19 -15.39
N ASN A 35 -1.29 -9.52 -14.59
CA ASN A 35 -0.04 -8.76 -14.45
C ASN A 35 -0.29 -7.26 -14.33
N THR A 36 -1.17 -6.88 -13.40
CA THR A 36 -1.60 -5.49 -13.18
C THR A 36 -0.40 -4.58 -12.95
N LYS A 37 -0.27 -3.53 -13.76
CA LYS A 37 0.82 -2.56 -13.69
C LYS A 37 0.45 -1.30 -12.95
N LEU A 38 1.44 -0.69 -12.31
CA LEU A 38 1.33 0.67 -11.81
C LEU A 38 1.28 1.64 -12.99
N SER A 39 0.18 2.36 -13.15
CA SER A 39 0.01 3.38 -14.20
C SER A 39 -1.24 4.22 -13.95
N SER A 40 -1.15 5.52 -14.21
CA SER A 40 -2.28 6.46 -14.13
C SER A 40 -3.41 6.15 -15.12
N ASN A 41 -3.10 5.47 -16.22
CA ASN A 41 -4.11 5.05 -17.19
C ASN A 41 -4.90 3.84 -16.67
N LYS A 42 -5.83 4.10 -15.76
CA LYS A 42 -6.67 3.08 -15.11
C LYS A 42 -7.42 2.25 -16.14
N THR A 43 -7.10 0.96 -16.21
CA THR A 43 -7.72 0.02 -17.13
C THR A 43 -8.18 -1.21 -16.38
N VAL A 44 -9.50 -1.43 -16.33
CA VAL A 44 -10.10 -2.60 -15.69
C VAL A 44 -11.06 -3.28 -16.67
N ARG A 45 -10.85 -4.57 -16.93
CA ARG A 45 -11.67 -5.36 -17.85
C ARG A 45 -12.62 -6.29 -17.10
N ARG A 46 -13.85 -6.35 -17.58
CA ARG A 46 -14.86 -7.30 -17.12
C ARG A 46 -14.59 -8.69 -17.66
N VAL A 47 -14.66 -9.73 -16.83
CA VAL A 47 -14.48 -11.14 -17.25
C VAL A 47 -15.65 -11.97 -16.73
N ARG A 48 -16.45 -12.54 -17.65
CA ARG A 48 -17.51 -13.50 -17.30
C ARG A 48 -16.90 -14.81 -16.80
N VAL A 49 -17.45 -15.34 -15.71
CA VAL A 49 -17.04 -16.62 -15.11
C VAL A 49 -18.21 -17.62 -15.07
N ARG A 50 -17.95 -18.83 -14.56
CA ARG A 50 -18.99 -19.87 -14.42
C ARG A 50 -20.12 -19.37 -13.50
N GLY A 51 -21.35 -19.75 -13.82
CA GLY A 51 -22.54 -19.36 -13.06
C GLY A 51 -23.04 -17.96 -13.37
N GLY A 52 -22.64 -17.35 -14.50
CA GLY A 52 -23.11 -16.03 -14.91
C GLY A 52 -22.44 -14.85 -14.20
N ASN A 53 -21.68 -15.11 -13.13
CA ASN A 53 -20.95 -14.10 -12.38
C ASN A 53 -19.86 -13.39 -13.19
N VAL A 54 -19.38 -12.27 -12.63
CA VAL A 54 -18.37 -11.41 -13.23
C VAL A 54 -17.22 -11.22 -12.26
N LYS A 55 -16.00 -11.20 -12.80
CA LYS A 55 -14.79 -10.74 -12.09
C LYS A 55 -14.18 -9.54 -12.82
N TRP A 56 -13.46 -8.72 -12.06
CA TRP A 56 -12.81 -7.53 -12.57
C TRP A 56 -11.30 -7.74 -12.65
N ARG A 57 -10.76 -7.59 -13.84
CA ARG A 57 -9.34 -7.77 -14.12
C ARG A 57 -8.70 -6.41 -14.32
N ALA A 58 -8.04 -5.90 -13.29
CA ALA A 58 -7.21 -4.72 -13.43
C ALA A 58 -5.99 -5.03 -14.30
N LEU A 59 -5.74 -4.21 -15.32
CA LEU A 59 -4.51 -4.23 -16.11
C LEU A 59 -3.57 -3.09 -15.69
N ARG A 60 -4.14 -1.94 -15.32
CA ARG A 60 -3.42 -0.75 -14.87
C ARG A 60 -4.19 -0.07 -13.75
N LEU A 61 -3.52 0.27 -12.66
CA LEU A 61 -4.05 1.02 -11.52
C LEU A 61 -2.95 1.95 -10.97
N ASP A 62 -3.35 3.07 -10.39
CA ASP A 62 -2.46 4.03 -9.72
C ASP A 62 -2.92 4.37 -8.30
N SER A 63 -4.07 3.89 -7.88
CA SER A 63 -4.72 4.29 -6.63
C SER A 63 -5.44 3.13 -5.98
N GLY A 64 -5.58 3.20 -4.66
CA GLY A 64 -6.25 2.20 -3.84
C GLY A 64 -6.79 2.80 -2.56
N ASN A 65 -7.64 2.06 -1.86
CA ASN A 65 -8.04 2.41 -0.50
C ASN A 65 -7.08 1.77 0.49
N TYR A 66 -6.42 2.59 1.28
CA TYR A 66 -5.50 2.14 2.33
C TYR A 66 -6.05 2.51 3.69
N SER A 67 -6.02 1.55 4.60
CA SER A 67 -6.44 1.72 5.99
C SER A 67 -5.22 1.97 6.88
N TRP A 68 -5.30 3.02 7.70
CA TRP A 68 -4.46 3.24 8.86
C TRP A 68 -5.13 2.53 10.04
N GLY A 69 -4.52 1.45 10.53
CA GLY A 69 -5.14 0.53 11.49
C GLY A 69 -5.31 1.14 12.87
N SER A 70 -4.24 1.73 13.42
CA SER A 70 -4.25 2.36 14.74
C SER A 70 -5.25 3.51 14.88
N GLU A 71 -5.37 4.35 13.85
CA GLU A 71 -6.29 5.49 13.81
C GLU A 71 -7.69 5.14 13.27
N ALA A 72 -7.92 3.87 12.88
CA ALA A 72 -9.17 3.36 12.31
C ALA A 72 -9.70 4.16 11.11
N VAL A 73 -8.80 4.67 10.25
CA VAL A 73 -9.16 5.55 9.13
C VAL A 73 -8.75 4.95 7.81
N THR A 74 -9.63 5.05 6.83
CA THR A 74 -9.35 4.64 5.45
C THR A 74 -9.38 5.85 4.54
N ARG A 75 -8.37 5.98 3.68
CA ARG A 75 -8.33 7.01 2.64
C ARG A 75 -7.95 6.41 1.31
N LYS A 76 -8.51 6.97 0.25
CA LYS A 76 -8.07 6.70 -1.12
C LYS A 76 -6.76 7.45 -1.33
N THR A 77 -5.70 6.71 -1.64
CA THR A 77 -4.38 7.30 -1.88
C THR A 77 -3.77 6.76 -3.16
N ARG A 78 -2.83 7.52 -3.71
CA ARG A 78 -2.06 7.12 -4.89
C ARG A 78 -0.95 6.17 -4.47
N ILE A 79 -0.77 5.12 -5.26
CA ILE A 79 0.36 4.20 -5.18
C ILE A 79 1.50 4.83 -5.98
N LEU A 80 2.64 5.01 -5.34
CA LEU A 80 3.81 5.67 -5.92
C LEU A 80 4.80 4.67 -6.51
N ASP A 81 5.08 3.59 -5.78
CA ASP A 81 6.03 2.56 -6.20
C ASP A 81 5.77 1.22 -5.52
N VAL A 82 6.26 0.14 -6.13
CA VAL A 82 6.31 -1.21 -5.54
C VAL A 82 7.73 -1.46 -5.06
N VAL A 83 7.93 -1.58 -3.74
CA VAL A 83 9.28 -1.61 -3.16
C VAL A 83 9.74 -3.01 -2.75
N TYR A 84 8.81 -3.88 -2.38
CA TYR A 84 9.14 -5.24 -1.95
C TYR A 84 8.06 -6.25 -2.33
N ASN A 85 8.50 -7.45 -2.66
CA ASN A 85 7.62 -8.57 -2.92
C ASN A 85 8.28 -9.85 -2.37
N ALA A 86 7.55 -10.59 -1.54
CA ALA A 86 8.08 -11.81 -0.92
C ALA A 86 8.24 -12.99 -1.89
N SER A 87 7.45 -13.02 -2.98
CA SER A 87 7.41 -14.16 -3.90
C SER A 87 8.42 -14.05 -5.03
N ASN A 88 8.58 -12.86 -5.62
CA ASN A 88 9.46 -12.68 -6.78
C ASN A 88 9.95 -11.22 -6.90
N ASN A 89 11.27 -11.04 -7.04
CA ASN A 89 11.90 -9.74 -7.22
C ASN A 89 11.57 -9.08 -8.58
N GLU A 90 11.24 -9.84 -9.62
CA GLU A 90 10.84 -9.29 -10.92
C GLU A 90 9.53 -8.49 -10.85
N LEU A 91 8.67 -8.83 -9.88
CA LEU A 91 7.42 -8.10 -9.67
C LEU A 91 7.67 -6.68 -9.14
N VAL A 92 8.78 -6.47 -8.43
CA VAL A 92 9.24 -5.15 -7.98
C VAL A 92 9.79 -4.38 -9.18
N ARG A 93 10.73 -4.98 -9.93
CA ARG A 93 11.37 -4.36 -11.11
C ARG A 93 10.37 -3.87 -12.15
N THR A 94 9.31 -4.63 -12.35
CA THR A 94 8.29 -4.36 -13.36
C THR A 94 7.05 -3.63 -12.80
N GLN A 95 7.11 -3.13 -11.57
CA GLN A 95 6.02 -2.44 -10.86
C GLN A 95 4.66 -3.16 -10.97
N THR A 96 4.66 -4.46 -10.69
CA THR A 96 3.46 -5.29 -10.78
C THR A 96 2.73 -5.34 -9.44
N LEU A 97 1.45 -4.95 -9.44
CA LEU A 97 0.59 -4.93 -8.26
C LEU A 97 -0.01 -6.31 -8.00
N VAL A 98 0.39 -6.94 -6.90
CA VAL A 98 -0.13 -8.24 -6.45
C VAL A 98 -0.46 -8.20 -4.96
N LYS A 99 -1.24 -9.18 -4.49
CA LYS A 99 -1.50 -9.35 -3.05
C LYS A 99 -0.18 -9.54 -2.31
N SER A 100 -0.08 -8.90 -1.14
CA SER A 100 1.07 -8.87 -0.25
C SER A 100 2.32 -8.20 -0.82
N ALA A 101 2.20 -7.46 -1.93
CA ALA A 101 3.25 -6.55 -2.34
C ALA A 101 3.30 -5.36 -1.37
N ILE A 102 4.51 -4.97 -1.01
CA ILE A 102 4.76 -3.76 -0.23
C ILE A 102 4.97 -2.62 -1.20
N VAL A 103 4.21 -1.55 -0.99
CA VAL A 103 4.15 -0.37 -1.84
C VAL A 103 4.41 0.89 -1.04
N GLN A 104 4.90 1.92 -1.71
CA GLN A 104 4.87 3.28 -1.19
C GLN A 104 3.58 3.95 -1.63
N VAL A 105 2.85 4.52 -0.68
CA VAL A 105 1.63 5.32 -0.93
C VAL A 105 1.84 6.76 -0.50
N ASP A 106 1.10 7.66 -1.14
CA ASP A 106 1.09 9.07 -0.76
C ASP A 106 0.53 9.28 0.67
N ALA A 107 1.26 10.03 1.48
CA ALA A 107 0.89 10.35 2.86
C ALA A 107 -0.09 11.52 2.98
N ALA A 108 -0.24 12.36 1.94
CA ALA A 108 -0.98 13.61 2.03
C ALA A 108 -2.45 13.45 2.51
N PRO A 109 -3.23 12.46 2.04
CA PRO A 109 -4.60 12.28 2.50
C PRO A 109 -4.71 11.91 3.99
N PHE A 110 -3.71 11.21 4.53
CA PHE A 110 -3.65 10.87 5.95
C PHE A 110 -3.16 12.04 6.79
N ARG A 111 -2.18 12.81 6.30
CA ARG A 111 -1.70 14.05 6.94
C ARG A 111 -2.83 15.07 7.08
N GLN A 112 -3.62 15.28 6.03
CA GLN A 112 -4.76 16.19 6.04
C GLN A 112 -5.82 15.74 7.04
N TRP A 113 -6.12 14.44 7.08
CA TRP A 113 -7.05 13.90 8.07
C TRP A 113 -6.54 14.08 9.50
N TYR A 114 -5.25 13.82 9.73
CA TYR A 114 -4.63 13.94 11.05
C TYR A 114 -4.69 15.38 11.56
N LEU A 115 -4.41 16.36 10.68
CA LEU A 115 -4.55 17.78 10.97
C LEU A 115 -6.00 18.15 11.35
N GLN A 116 -6.98 17.66 10.59
CA GLN A 116 -8.40 17.92 10.90
C GLN A 116 -8.87 17.21 12.18
N HIS A 117 -8.31 16.04 12.50
CA HIS A 117 -8.74 15.24 13.63
C HIS A 117 -8.15 15.73 14.95
N TYR A 118 -6.84 16.01 14.97
CA TYR A 118 -6.07 16.37 16.17
C TYR A 118 -5.69 17.85 16.23
N GLY A 119 -5.81 18.60 15.13
CA GLY A 119 -5.36 19.99 15.06
C GLY A 119 -3.84 20.13 15.01
N VAL A 120 -3.11 19.05 14.70
CA VAL A 120 -1.64 19.00 14.73
C VAL A 120 -1.12 18.58 13.37
N GLU A 121 -0.13 19.30 12.86
CA GLU A 121 0.58 18.91 11.65
C GLU A 121 1.62 17.81 11.93
N ILE A 122 1.57 16.74 11.14
CA ILE A 122 2.47 15.59 11.22
C ILE A 122 3.48 15.61 10.06
N GLY A 123 4.75 15.32 10.35
CA GLY A 123 5.82 15.28 9.35
C GLY A 123 6.54 16.62 9.09
N ARG A 124 6.47 17.60 10.02
CA ARG A 124 7.39 18.74 9.99
C ARG A 124 8.81 18.25 10.30
N LYS A 125 9.74 18.40 9.36
CA LYS A 125 11.16 18.20 9.67
C LYS A 125 11.58 19.29 10.65
N LYS A 126 11.89 18.93 11.90
CA LYS A 126 12.63 19.82 12.81
C LYS A 126 13.98 20.11 12.13
N LYS A 127 14.19 21.34 11.65
CA LYS A 127 15.56 21.79 11.33
C LYS A 127 16.37 21.70 12.63
N ALA A 128 17.56 21.07 12.56
CA ALA A 128 18.45 20.92 13.71
C ALA A 128 18.89 22.30 14.25
N PRO A 129 19.15 22.43 15.57
CA PRO A 129 19.47 23.71 16.20
C PRO A 129 20.96 24.02 16.05
N THR A 130 21.41 24.40 14.87
CA THR A 130 22.75 24.99 14.69
C THR A 130 22.70 26.05 13.60
N ALA A 131 23.13 27.26 14.00
CA ALA A 131 23.38 28.46 13.20
C ALA A 131 22.16 29.30 12.78
N SER A 132 21.72 30.16 13.71
CA SER A 132 21.62 31.63 13.59
C SER A 132 20.43 32.17 14.39
N LYS A 133 20.71 32.55 15.63
CA LYS A 133 19.76 33.06 16.63
C LYS A 133 19.23 34.48 16.32
N LYS A 134 19.19 34.89 15.06
CA LYS A 134 18.73 36.24 14.64
C LYS A 134 17.85 36.29 13.38
N ASP A 135 17.71 35.21 12.62
CA ASP A 135 16.76 35.13 11.49
C ASP A 135 15.55 34.23 11.78
N ALA A 136 15.35 33.86 13.05
CA ALA A 136 14.27 32.98 13.50
C ALA A 136 12.99 33.72 13.93
N MET A 137 12.92 35.03 13.72
CA MET A 137 11.79 35.88 14.13
C MET A 137 10.91 36.36 12.97
N GLU A 138 11.27 36.07 11.70
CA GLU A 138 10.56 36.65 10.53
C GLU A 138 9.94 35.63 9.56
N GLU A 139 10.25 34.33 9.65
CA GLU A 139 9.48 33.27 8.95
C GLU A 139 8.55 32.51 9.92
N GLY A 140 8.17 33.16 11.03
CA GLY A 140 7.38 32.62 12.13
C GLY A 140 5.86 32.61 11.93
N GLU A 141 5.33 33.22 10.88
CA GLU A 141 3.88 33.45 10.70
C GLU A 141 3.43 33.39 9.24
N ALA A 142 3.67 32.26 8.56
CA ALA A 142 2.94 31.94 7.33
C ALA A 142 1.77 31.00 7.65
N ALA A 143 0.81 31.54 8.39
CA ALA A 143 -0.62 31.23 8.37
C ALA A 143 -1.04 29.79 7.99
N ALA A 144 -1.00 28.87 8.95
CA ALA A 144 -2.30 28.33 9.31
C ALA A 144 -2.96 29.48 10.08
N GLU A 145 -3.84 30.24 9.43
CA GLU A 145 -4.70 31.16 10.17
C GLU A 145 -5.20 30.39 11.38
N GLU A 146 -4.95 30.89 12.59
CA GLU A 146 -5.72 30.48 13.74
C GLU A 146 -7.14 30.96 13.48
N GLU A 147 -7.86 30.26 12.60
CA GLU A 147 -9.28 30.39 12.44
C GLU A 147 -9.83 30.29 13.85
N LYS A 148 -10.51 31.34 14.29
CA LYS A 148 -11.14 31.40 15.61
C LYS A 148 -12.13 30.23 15.70
N LYS A 149 -11.66 29.12 16.27
CA LYS A 149 -12.46 27.92 16.49
C LYS A 149 -13.35 28.17 17.69
N SER A 150 -14.58 27.68 17.62
CA SER A 150 -15.49 27.76 18.76
C SER A 150 -14.94 26.98 19.97
N ASN A 151 -15.30 27.42 21.17
CA ASN A 151 -14.90 26.76 22.44
C ASN A 151 -15.30 25.29 22.52
N HIS A 152 -16.25 24.84 21.69
CA HIS A 152 -16.62 23.43 21.59
C HIS A 152 -15.59 22.63 20.77
N VAL A 153 -15.08 23.21 19.68
CA VAL A 153 -14.08 22.57 18.82
C VAL A 153 -12.74 22.47 19.54
N THR A 154 -12.30 23.52 20.25
CA THR A 154 -11.06 23.50 21.03
C THR A 154 -11.07 22.38 22.07
N ARG A 155 -12.11 22.30 22.89
CA ARG A 155 -12.30 21.24 23.89
C ARG A 155 -12.30 19.83 23.28
N LYS A 156 -12.89 19.68 22.09
CA LYS A 156 -12.90 18.41 21.35
C LYS A 156 -11.51 18.01 20.87
N LEU A 157 -10.70 18.96 20.42
CA LEU A 157 -9.31 18.73 20.00
C LEU A 157 -8.44 18.39 21.21
N GLU A 158 -8.53 19.14 22.30
CA GLU A 158 -7.80 18.87 23.55
C GLU A 158 -8.07 17.45 24.07
N LYS A 159 -9.34 17.02 24.09
CA LYS A 159 -9.72 15.67 24.50
C LYS A 159 -9.07 14.59 23.61
N ARG A 160 -8.95 14.83 22.31
CA ARG A 160 -8.32 13.89 21.38
C ARG A 160 -6.80 13.88 21.51
N GLN A 161 -6.19 15.02 21.80
CA GLN A 161 -4.74 15.13 21.97
C GLN A 161 -4.22 14.33 23.16
N GLN A 162 -5.03 14.13 24.21
CA GLN A 162 -4.66 13.34 25.40
C GLN A 162 -4.30 11.88 25.08
N GLY A 163 -4.98 11.25 24.12
CA GLY A 163 -4.73 9.85 23.71
C GLY A 163 -3.79 9.70 22.52
N ARG A 164 -3.17 10.79 22.06
CA ARG A 164 -2.39 10.81 20.81
C ARG A 164 -1.05 10.13 21.00
N ILE A 165 -0.89 8.93 20.43
CA ILE A 165 0.37 8.19 20.42
C ILE A 165 0.67 7.82 18.97
N LEU A 166 1.85 8.19 18.50
CA LEU A 166 2.31 7.90 17.15
C LEU A 166 3.65 7.17 17.22
N ASP A 167 3.78 6.08 16.46
CA ASP A 167 5.05 5.36 16.31
C ASP A 167 6.10 6.26 15.62
N PRO A 168 7.30 6.43 16.19
CA PRO A 168 8.37 7.23 15.58
C PRO A 168 8.69 6.84 14.12
N HIS A 169 8.62 5.56 13.77
CA HIS A 169 8.89 5.10 12.40
C HIS A 169 7.82 5.55 11.41
N ILE A 170 6.59 5.71 11.87
CA ILE A 170 5.49 6.24 11.05
C ILE A 170 5.64 7.76 10.92
N GLU A 171 6.04 8.45 11.99
CA GLU A 171 6.32 9.90 11.96
C GLU A 171 7.40 10.25 10.93
N ASP A 172 8.50 9.49 10.90
CA ASP A 172 9.58 9.65 9.92
C ASP A 172 9.07 9.50 8.48
N GLN A 173 8.16 8.55 8.24
CA GLN A 173 7.55 8.35 6.91
C GLN A 173 6.61 9.50 6.51
N PHE A 174 5.88 10.05 7.47
CA PHE A 174 5.13 11.30 7.25
C PHE A 174 6.06 12.45 6.91
N GLY A 175 7.25 12.54 7.51
CA GLY A 175 8.29 13.52 7.14
C GLY A 175 8.85 13.33 5.73
N ALA A 176 8.89 12.09 5.23
CA ALA A 176 9.24 11.77 3.84
C ALA A 176 8.08 11.97 2.85
N GLY A 177 6.84 12.10 3.33
CA GLY A 177 5.63 12.21 2.51
C GLY A 177 5.19 10.90 1.84
N ARG A 178 5.77 9.76 2.23
CA ARG A 178 5.46 8.45 1.64
C ARG A 178 5.35 7.41 2.74
N LEU A 179 4.23 6.69 2.78
CA LEU A 179 3.98 5.64 3.76
C LEU A 179 4.20 4.26 3.13
N LEU A 180 4.75 3.33 3.88
CA LEU A 180 4.82 1.93 3.47
C LEU A 180 3.49 1.24 3.76
N ALA A 181 2.97 0.54 2.75
CA ALA A 181 1.70 -0.16 2.85
C ALA A 181 1.76 -1.55 2.19
N CYS A 182 0.89 -2.45 2.64
CA CYS A 182 0.74 -3.79 2.09
C CYS A 182 -0.59 -3.90 1.34
N ILE A 183 -0.55 -4.37 0.09
CA ILE A 183 -1.76 -4.67 -0.69
C ILE A 183 -2.40 -5.95 -0.16
N SER A 184 -3.62 -5.89 0.38
CA SER A 184 -4.35 -7.06 0.89
C SER A 184 -5.34 -7.64 -0.14
N SER A 185 -5.71 -6.84 -1.15
CA SER A 185 -6.61 -7.24 -2.23
C SER A 185 -5.92 -8.03 -3.36
N ARG A 186 -6.71 -8.56 -4.32
CA ARG A 186 -6.22 -9.27 -5.52
C ARG A 186 -6.64 -8.52 -6.79
N PRO A 187 -5.84 -7.54 -7.28
CA PRO A 187 -6.22 -6.68 -8.40
C PRO A 187 -6.70 -7.41 -9.66
N GLY A 188 -6.09 -8.55 -9.98
CA GLY A 188 -6.49 -9.37 -11.14
C GLY A 188 -7.82 -10.12 -11.01
N GLN A 189 -8.49 -10.06 -9.87
CA GLN A 189 -9.80 -10.70 -9.62
C GLN A 189 -10.87 -9.70 -9.18
N CYS A 190 -10.52 -8.73 -8.32
CA CYS A 190 -11.44 -7.73 -7.80
C CYS A 190 -11.33 -6.36 -8.50
N GLY A 191 -10.32 -6.13 -9.33
CA GLY A 191 -10.14 -4.86 -10.04
C GLY A 191 -9.63 -3.70 -9.16
N ARG A 192 -9.22 -3.98 -7.92
CA ARG A 192 -8.80 -2.99 -6.92
C ARG A 192 -7.48 -3.38 -6.27
N SER A 193 -6.66 -2.40 -5.91
CA SER A 193 -5.40 -2.54 -5.17
C SER A 193 -5.52 -1.87 -3.80
N ASP A 194 -6.37 -2.45 -2.95
CA ASP A 194 -6.65 -1.96 -1.60
C ASP A 194 -5.71 -2.64 -0.59
N GLY A 195 -5.44 -1.99 0.53
CA GLY A 195 -4.44 -2.43 1.49
C GLY A 195 -4.53 -1.73 2.84
N TYR A 196 -3.45 -1.86 3.61
CA TYR A 196 -3.29 -1.21 4.92
C TYR A 196 -1.86 -0.68 5.06
N ILE A 197 -1.70 0.38 5.86
CA ILE A 197 -0.40 0.96 6.19
C ILE A 197 0.32 0.03 7.16
N LEU A 198 1.63 -0.16 6.97
CA LEU A 198 2.44 -0.98 7.87
C LEU A 198 2.72 -0.23 9.16
N GLU A 199 2.55 -0.91 10.30
CA GLU A 199 2.77 -0.32 11.64
C GLU A 199 3.56 -1.28 12.55
N GLY A 200 4.21 -0.74 13.58
CA GLY A 200 4.91 -1.50 14.62
C GLY A 200 5.89 -2.56 14.09
N LYS A 201 5.82 -3.77 14.63
CA LYS A 201 6.75 -4.87 14.31
C LYS A 201 6.74 -5.27 12.83
N GLU A 202 5.60 -5.16 12.16
CA GLU A 202 5.51 -5.47 10.73
C GLU A 202 6.30 -4.43 9.92
N LEU A 203 6.16 -3.16 10.28
CA LEU A 203 6.91 -2.08 9.66
C LEU A 203 8.42 -2.22 9.88
N GLU A 204 8.84 -2.52 11.11
CA GLU A 204 10.25 -2.77 11.44
C GLU A 204 10.84 -3.91 10.61
N PHE A 205 10.10 -5.02 10.49
CA PHE A 205 10.53 -6.19 9.73
C PHE A 205 10.80 -5.83 8.26
N TYR A 206 9.86 -5.16 7.60
CA TYR A 206 10.02 -4.78 6.19
C TYR A 206 11.07 -3.68 5.99
N THR A 207 11.20 -2.74 6.93
CA THR A 207 12.24 -1.71 6.91
C THR A 207 13.63 -2.35 6.97
N LYS A 208 13.87 -3.30 7.88
CA LYS A 208 15.12 -4.08 7.96
C LYS A 208 15.40 -4.86 6.66
N LYS A 209 14.38 -5.46 6.05
CA LYS A 209 14.53 -6.18 4.76
C LYS A 209 14.93 -5.25 3.62
N LEU A 210 14.34 -4.06 3.53
CA LEU A 210 14.66 -3.05 2.52
C LEU A 210 16.09 -2.53 2.68
N GLN A 211 16.50 -2.17 3.89
CA GLN A 211 17.87 -1.72 4.19
C GLN A 211 18.91 -2.77 3.79
N ARG A 212 18.70 -4.03 4.19
CA ARG A 212 19.61 -5.13 3.84
C ARG A 212 19.71 -5.38 2.34
N LYS A 213 18.59 -5.22 1.62
CA LYS A 213 18.56 -5.38 0.15
C LYS A 213 19.31 -4.25 -0.56
N LYS A 214 19.24 -3.02 -0.04
CA LYS A 214 19.97 -1.86 -0.56
C LYS A 214 21.48 -1.98 -0.29
N GLY A 215 21.88 -2.37 0.92
CA GLY A 215 23.30 -2.51 1.29
C GLY A 215 24.06 -3.55 0.45
N LYS A 216 23.41 -4.66 0.07
CA LYS A 216 24.02 -5.67 -0.81
C LYS A 216 24.27 -5.19 -2.25
N GLY A 217 23.54 -4.18 -2.71
CA GLY A 217 23.73 -3.61 -4.06
C GLY A 217 24.72 -2.46 -4.12
N ALA A 218 25.22 -1.98 -2.96
CA ALA A 218 26.25 -0.95 -2.89
C ALA A 218 27.66 -1.54 -2.63
N ALA A 219 27.73 -2.83 -2.25
CA ALA A 219 28.97 -3.56 -2.00
C ALA A 219 29.34 -4.52 -3.15
N ALA A 220 28.62 -4.45 -4.27
CA ALA A 220 28.86 -5.18 -5.51
C ALA A 220 28.90 -4.16 -6.65
#